data_AF-A0A7S0RMC8-F1
#
_entry.id   AF-A0A7S0RMC8-F1
#
_cell.length_a   1.000
_cell.length_b   1.000
_cell.length_c   1.000
_cell.angle_alpha   90.00
_cell.angle_beta   90.00
_cell.angle_gamma   90.00
#
_symmetry.space_group_name_H-M   'P 1'
#
loop_
_entity.id
_entity.type
_entity.pdbx_description
1 polymer ?
#
loop_
_entity_poly.entity_id
_entity_poly.type
_entity_poly.pdbx_seq_one_letter_code
_entity_poly.pdbx_strand_id
1 'polypeptide(L)'
;AAGVPRSKLFVVPESVDAAFFDPALAPPPAAPPSKSQRRPFTFFSVFKWEHRKGWEFLLQAYWEEFGGARLGEVELVIKSYKPHWVQGSSDLLFEMERFARKQFGRRLSSLPPVRWLRGNEMSREALREA
;
A
#
# COMPACT_ATOMS: atom_id res chain seq x y z
N ALA A 1 4.52 43.02 -18.33
CA ALA A 1 4.06 41.61 -18.24
C ALA A 1 4.95 40.86 -17.25
N ALA A 2 4.38 40.10 -16.31
CA ALA A 2 5.09 39.47 -15.18
C ALA A 2 5.26 37.93 -15.33
N GLY A 3 5.45 37.44 -16.56
CA GLY A 3 5.57 35.99 -16.84
C GLY A 3 7.02 35.48 -16.84
N VAL A 4 7.19 34.16 -16.65
CA VAL A 4 8.48 33.47 -16.79
C VAL A 4 8.73 33.15 -18.27
N PRO A 5 9.91 33.45 -18.85
CA PRO A 5 10.24 33.08 -20.22
C PRO A 5 10.14 31.57 -20.45
N ARG A 6 9.53 31.15 -21.57
CA ARG A 6 9.37 29.73 -21.93
C ARG A 6 10.69 28.96 -21.92
N SER A 7 11.79 29.59 -22.33
CA SER A 7 13.13 28.99 -22.34
C SER A 7 13.67 28.63 -20.95
N LYS A 8 13.03 29.12 -19.88
CA LYS A 8 13.37 28.82 -18.49
C LYS A 8 12.43 27.78 -17.86
N LEU A 9 11.45 27.27 -18.60
CA LEU A 9 10.51 26.25 -18.11
C LEU A 9 11.04 24.86 -18.46
N PHE A 10 11.33 24.07 -17.43
CA PHE A 10 11.79 22.69 -17.56
C PHE A 10 10.92 21.78 -16.69
N VAL A 11 10.67 20.56 -17.16
CA VAL A 11 10.02 19.51 -16.37
C VAL A 11 11.10 18.72 -15.66
N VAL A 12 11.07 18.74 -14.32
CA VAL A 12 11.97 17.95 -13.49
C VAL A 12 11.10 17.03 -12.63
N PRO A 13 11.17 15.69 -12.82
CA PRO A 13 10.42 14.75 -12.00
C PRO A 13 10.99 14.70 -10.58
N GLU A 14 10.19 14.23 -9.63
CA GLU A 14 10.67 13.92 -8.28
C GLU A 14 11.69 12.77 -8.31
N SER A 15 12.78 12.91 -7.57
CA SER A 15 13.83 11.89 -7.44
C SER A 15 13.75 11.16 -6.09
N VAL A 16 14.35 9.98 -6.03
CA VAL A 16 14.64 9.25 -4.79
C VAL A 16 16.16 9.17 -4.58
N ASP A 17 16.58 9.03 -3.32
CA ASP A 17 17.98 8.83 -2.98
C ASP A 17 18.37 7.37 -3.31
N ALA A 18 19.05 7.17 -4.44
CA ALA A 18 19.42 5.85 -4.93
C ALA A 18 20.53 5.18 -4.09
N ALA A 19 21.33 5.95 -3.35
CA ALA A 19 22.31 5.39 -2.43
C ALA A 19 21.63 4.89 -1.15
N PHE A 20 20.65 5.64 -0.66
CA PHE A 20 19.83 5.23 0.48
C PHE A 20 18.99 3.98 0.19
N PHE A 21 18.38 3.90 -1.00
CA PHE A 21 17.54 2.77 -1.42
C PHE A 21 18.30 1.70 -2.23
N ASP A 22 19.60 1.55 -1.99
CA ASP A 22 20.40 0.51 -2.66
C ASP A 22 19.91 -0.89 -2.24
N PRO A 23 19.43 -1.73 -3.18
CA PRO A 23 18.97 -3.09 -2.86
C PRO A 23 20.06 -3.98 -2.26
N ALA A 24 21.34 -3.68 -2.45
CA ALA A 24 22.44 -4.41 -1.84
C ALA A 24 22.58 -4.14 -0.33
N LEU A 25 22.03 -3.03 0.16
CA LEU A 25 21.99 -2.68 1.59
C LEU A 25 20.76 -3.28 2.29
N ALA A 26 19.76 -3.74 1.54
CA ALA A 26 18.58 -4.36 2.13
C ALA A 26 18.94 -5.70 2.79
N PRO A 27 18.35 -6.03 3.96
CA PRO A 27 18.51 -7.36 4.55
C PRO A 27 18.15 -8.44 3.53
N PRO A 28 18.93 -9.54 3.46
CA PRO A 28 18.60 -10.62 2.54
C PRO A 28 17.18 -11.10 2.82
N PRO A 29 16.37 -11.38 1.78
CA PRO A 29 15.02 -11.89 1.99
C PRO A 29 15.10 -13.15 2.85
N ALA A 30 14.14 -13.31 3.76
CA ALA A 30 14.03 -14.53 4.56
C ALA A 30 14.14 -15.74 3.64
N ALA A 31 14.85 -16.78 4.09
CA ALA A 31 15.06 -17.99 3.31
C ALA A 31 13.75 -18.44 2.64
N PRO A 32 13.80 -18.81 1.34
CA PRO A 32 12.60 -19.19 0.62
C PRO A 32 11.89 -20.27 1.43
N PRO A 33 10.56 -20.15 1.59
CA PRO A 33 9.84 -21.09 2.42
C PRO A 33 10.09 -22.52 1.92
N SER A 34 10.26 -23.45 2.87
CA SER A 34 10.25 -24.88 2.57
C SER A 34 9.08 -25.21 1.63
N LYS A 35 9.24 -26.19 0.73
CA LYS A 35 8.13 -26.68 -0.12
C LYS A 35 6.88 -27.07 0.70
N SER A 36 7.04 -27.36 1.99
CA SER A 36 5.95 -27.65 2.94
C SER A 36 5.27 -26.41 3.54
N GLN A 37 5.85 -25.22 3.42
CA GLN A 37 5.28 -23.95 3.87
C GLN A 37 4.83 -23.13 2.65
N ARG A 38 3.64 -23.44 2.11
CA ARG A 38 3.05 -22.58 1.08
C ARG A 38 2.72 -21.21 1.69
N ARG A 39 3.43 -20.17 1.25
CA ARG A 39 3.08 -18.77 1.52
C ARG A 39 2.18 -18.26 0.41
N PRO A 40 1.20 -17.39 0.72
CA PRO A 40 0.41 -16.74 -0.31
C PRO A 40 1.32 -15.88 -1.20
N PHE A 41 0.90 -15.66 -2.44
CA PHE A 41 1.44 -14.57 -3.23
C PHE A 41 0.96 -13.25 -2.62
N THR A 42 1.89 -12.42 -2.15
CA THR A 42 1.58 -11.17 -1.46
C THR A 42 1.66 -9.99 -2.43
N PHE A 43 0.52 -9.36 -2.71
CA PHE A 43 0.49 -8.01 -3.27
C PHE A 43 0.79 -7.02 -2.15
N PHE A 44 1.79 -6.15 -2.34
CA PHE A 44 2.16 -5.14 -1.36
C PHE A 44 1.93 -3.74 -1.93
N SER A 45 1.19 -2.92 -1.20
CA SER A 45 0.88 -1.55 -1.61
C SER A 45 1.18 -0.56 -0.48
N VAL A 46 1.83 0.56 -0.83
CA VAL A 46 2.26 1.60 0.13
C VAL A 46 1.78 2.97 -0.33
N PHE A 47 0.93 3.62 0.46
CA PHE A 47 0.38 4.94 0.14
C PHE A 47 -0.28 5.60 1.35
N LYS A 48 -0.46 6.93 1.30
CA LYS A 48 -1.31 7.66 2.26
C LYS A 48 -2.78 7.35 2.00
N TRP A 49 -3.58 7.08 3.03
CA TRP A 49 -5.01 6.80 2.89
C TRP A 49 -5.79 8.08 2.53
N GLU A 50 -5.83 8.41 1.23
CA GLU A 50 -6.49 9.60 0.68
C GLU A 50 -7.17 9.26 -0.66
N HIS A 51 -8.23 9.98 -1.00
CA HIS A 51 -9.05 9.72 -2.20
C HIS A 51 -8.22 9.67 -3.49
N ARG A 52 -7.23 10.57 -3.64
CA ARG A 52 -6.34 10.63 -4.83
C ARG A 52 -5.47 9.37 -5.00
N LYS A 53 -5.36 8.52 -3.99
CA LYS A 53 -4.61 7.24 -4.07
C LYS A 53 -5.48 6.08 -4.53
N GLY A 54 -6.79 6.26 -4.70
CA GLY A 54 -7.66 5.27 -5.31
C GLY A 54 -7.77 3.95 -4.55
N TRP A 55 -7.71 4.00 -3.21
CA TRP A 55 -7.70 2.79 -2.38
C TRP A 55 -8.97 1.94 -2.55
N GLU A 56 -10.13 2.56 -2.82
CA GLU A 56 -11.40 1.88 -3.11
C GLU A 56 -11.29 1.03 -4.39
N PHE A 57 -10.69 1.58 -5.45
CA PHE A 57 -10.48 0.88 -6.71
C PHE A 57 -9.49 -0.28 -6.58
N LEU A 58 -8.43 -0.12 -5.78
CA LEU A 58 -7.50 -1.21 -5.49
C LEU A 58 -8.21 -2.38 -4.81
N LEU A 59 -9.02 -2.10 -3.78
CA LEU A 59 -9.77 -3.14 -3.06
C LEU A 59 -10.81 -3.81 -3.98
N GLN A 60 -11.55 -3.01 -4.76
CA GLN A 60 -12.53 -3.53 -5.70
C GLN A 60 -11.89 -4.49 -6.71
N ALA A 61 -10.84 -4.05 -7.41
CA ALA A 61 -10.16 -4.86 -8.41
C ALA A 61 -9.57 -6.15 -7.80
N TYR A 62 -8.96 -6.05 -6.62
CA TYR A 62 -8.42 -7.20 -5.90
C TYR A 62 -9.51 -8.23 -5.55
N TRP A 63 -10.65 -7.79 -5.01
CA TRP A 63 -11.71 -8.71 -4.62
C TRP A 63 -12.49 -9.30 -5.81
N GLU A 64 -12.64 -8.54 -6.90
CA GLU A 64 -13.23 -9.03 -8.15
C GLU A 64 -12.35 -10.09 -8.80
N GLU A 65 -11.05 -9.85 -8.90
CA GLU A 65 -10.09 -10.79 -9.50
C GLU A 65 -9.94 -12.08 -8.68
N PHE A 66 -9.78 -11.95 -7.36
CA PHE A 66 -9.41 -13.09 -6.51
C PHE A 66 -10.58 -13.69 -5.73
N GLY A 67 -11.82 -13.30 -6.02
CA GLY A 67 -13.01 -13.81 -5.33
C GLY A 67 -13.19 -15.33 -5.36
N GLY A 68 -12.61 -16.01 -6.36
CA GLY A 68 -12.60 -17.47 -6.50
C GLY A 68 -11.30 -18.17 -6.06
N ALA A 69 -10.30 -17.43 -5.60
CA ALA A 69 -9.02 -18.01 -5.17
C ALA A 69 -9.19 -18.86 -3.91
N ARG A 70 -8.38 -19.92 -3.75
CA ARG A 70 -8.41 -20.69 -2.50
C ARG A 70 -7.82 -19.87 -1.36
N LEU A 71 -8.33 -20.11 -0.15
CA LEU A 71 -7.79 -19.47 1.05
C LEU A 71 -6.29 -19.78 1.18
N GLY A 72 -5.49 -18.72 1.28
CA GLY A 72 -4.03 -18.82 1.40
C GLY A 72 -3.26 -18.85 0.07
N GLU A 73 -3.92 -18.72 -1.09
CA GLU A 73 -3.23 -18.57 -2.38
C GLU A 73 -2.71 -17.14 -2.59
N VAL A 74 -3.48 -16.13 -2.20
CA VAL A 74 -3.12 -14.71 -2.35
C VAL A 74 -3.46 -13.89 -1.11
N GLU A 75 -2.72 -12.80 -0.89
CA GLU A 75 -3.09 -11.75 0.06
C GLU A 75 -2.76 -10.35 -0.51
N LEU A 76 -3.53 -9.35 -0.09
CA LEU A 76 -3.20 -7.94 -0.29
C LEU A 76 -2.77 -7.32 1.03
N VAL A 77 -1.56 -6.79 1.07
CA VAL A 77 -1.00 -6.08 2.24
C VAL A 77 -0.88 -4.61 1.92
N ILE A 78 -1.55 -3.78 2.73
CA ILE A 78 -1.55 -2.32 2.57
C ILE A 78 -0.79 -1.71 3.74
N LYS A 79 0.35 -1.07 3.46
CA LYS A 79 1.03 -0.18 4.42
C LYS A 79 0.54 1.23 4.20
N SER A 80 -0.28 1.71 5.13
CA SER A 80 -0.96 2.99 4.98
C SER A 80 -1.26 3.62 6.33
N TYR A 81 -1.48 4.93 6.29
CA TYR A 81 -1.94 5.73 7.40
C TYR A 81 -2.92 6.77 6.86
N LYS A 82 -3.92 7.15 7.67
CA LYS A 82 -4.83 8.25 7.33
C LYS A 82 -4.20 9.59 7.74
N PRO A 83 -3.90 10.49 6.81
CA PRO A 83 -3.49 11.84 7.17
C PRO A 83 -4.57 12.55 8.00
N HIS A 84 -4.16 13.45 8.89
CA HIS A 84 -5.10 14.14 9.78
C HIS A 84 -6.12 15.03 9.04
N TRP A 85 -5.77 15.54 7.85
CA TRP A 85 -6.66 16.34 7.00
C TRP A 85 -7.69 15.51 6.22
N VAL A 86 -7.59 14.18 6.23
CA VAL A 86 -8.58 13.31 5.60
C VAL A 86 -9.68 12.98 6.60
N GLN A 87 -10.93 13.23 6.24
CA GLN A 87 -12.11 12.90 7.06
C GLN A 87 -12.32 11.38 7.17
N GLY A 88 -13.11 10.95 8.16
CA GLY A 88 -13.41 9.53 8.39
C GLY A 88 -12.53 8.87 9.45
N SER A 89 -12.66 7.56 9.61
CA SER A 89 -12.00 6.79 10.67
C SER A 89 -10.49 6.64 10.40
N SER A 90 -9.67 6.74 11.43
CA SER A 90 -8.26 6.33 11.36
C SER A 90 -8.09 4.82 11.41
N ASP A 91 -9.15 4.07 11.75
CA ASP A 91 -9.18 2.63 11.62
C ASP A 91 -9.46 2.24 10.16
N LEU A 92 -8.39 1.90 9.43
CA LEU A 92 -8.51 1.55 8.03
C LEU A 92 -9.21 0.21 7.80
N LEU A 93 -9.19 -0.71 8.78
CA LEU A 93 -9.96 -1.95 8.67
C LEU A 93 -11.45 -1.68 8.73
N PHE A 94 -11.88 -0.72 9.56
CA PHE A 94 -13.26 -0.25 9.57
C PHE A 94 -13.66 0.34 8.21
N GLU A 95 -12.81 1.18 7.61
CA GLU A 95 -13.09 1.76 6.28
C GLU A 95 -13.15 0.69 5.18
N MET A 96 -12.27 -0.32 5.23
CA MET A 96 -12.28 -1.48 4.31
C MET A 96 -13.56 -2.32 4.47
N GLU A 97 -13.96 -2.63 5.71
CA GLU A 97 -15.21 -3.36 6.02
C GLU A 97 -16.43 -2.58 5.54
N ARG A 98 -16.47 -1.26 5.78
CA ARG A 98 -17.54 -0.39 5.29
C ARG A 98 -17.63 -0.41 3.77
N PHE A 99 -16.49 -0.33 3.08
CA PHE A 99 -16.44 -0.39 1.63
C PHE A 99 -16.87 -1.76 1.09
N ALA A 100 -16.39 -2.86 1.67
CA ALA A 100 -16.80 -4.23 1.33
C ALA A 100 -18.31 -4.43 1.42
N ARG A 101 -18.93 -3.94 2.50
CA ARG A 101 -20.39 -4.00 2.69
C ARG A 101 -21.13 -3.16 1.67
N LYS A 102 -20.66 -1.94 1.42
CA LYS A 102 -21.29 -1.01 0.48
C LYS A 102 -21.24 -1.53 -0.95
N GLN A 103 -20.08 -2.03 -1.38
CA GLN A 103 -19.82 -2.40 -2.77
C GLN A 103 -20.27 -3.83 -3.10
N PHE A 104 -20.10 -4.78 -2.17
CA PHE A 104 -20.33 -6.20 -2.44
C PHE A 104 -21.43 -6.82 -1.57
N GLY A 105 -21.97 -6.10 -0.57
CA GLY A 105 -22.90 -6.67 0.40
C GLY A 105 -22.26 -7.74 1.30
N ARG A 106 -20.93 -7.81 1.35
CA ARG A 106 -20.17 -8.88 2.03
C ARG A 106 -19.33 -8.31 3.19
N ARG A 107 -19.03 -9.17 4.16
CA ARG A 107 -18.06 -8.85 5.22
C ARG A 107 -16.65 -8.96 4.67
N LEU A 108 -15.71 -8.14 5.16
CA LEU A 108 -14.30 -8.20 4.79
C LEU A 108 -13.72 -9.60 5.02
N SER A 109 -14.10 -10.25 6.12
CA SER A 109 -13.66 -11.61 6.47
C SER A 109 -14.14 -12.70 5.50
N SER A 110 -15.11 -12.40 4.63
CA SER A 110 -15.60 -13.34 3.61
C SER A 110 -14.96 -13.12 2.25
N LEU A 111 -14.26 -12.01 2.05
CA LEU A 111 -13.55 -11.66 0.81
C LEU A 111 -12.10 -12.16 0.86
N PRO A 112 -11.40 -12.17 -0.28
CA PRO A 112 -9.97 -12.46 -0.31
C PRO A 112 -9.19 -11.61 0.71
N PRO A 113 -8.18 -12.18 1.40
CA PRO A 113 -7.56 -11.52 2.54
C PRO A 113 -6.94 -10.16 2.19
N VAL A 114 -7.25 -9.15 3.02
CA VAL A 114 -6.59 -7.84 3.02
C VAL A 114 -6.05 -7.58 4.41
N ARG A 115 -4.76 -7.25 4.50
CA ARG A 115 -4.06 -6.99 5.76
C ARG A 115 -3.54 -5.57 5.79
N TRP A 116 -3.94 -4.83 6.82
CA TRP A 116 -3.37 -3.51 7.09
C TRP A 116 -2.09 -3.63 7.90
N LEU A 117 -0.97 -3.21 7.31
CA LEU A 117 0.29 -3.04 8.01
C LEU A 117 0.33 -1.63 8.59
N ARG A 118 0.14 -1.52 9.91
CA ARG A 118 0.33 -0.25 10.63
C ARG A 118 1.81 0.15 10.55
N GLY A 119 2.06 1.39 10.17
CA GLY A 119 3.42 1.91 10.19
C GLY A 119 3.84 2.17 11.63
N ASN A 120 5.00 1.64 12.04
CA ASN A 120 5.85 2.41 12.93
C ASN A 120 6.45 3.51 12.04
N GLU A 121 6.10 4.76 12.29
CA GLU A 121 6.77 5.88 11.63
C GLU A 121 8.22 5.88 12.11
N MET A 122 9.15 5.42 11.28
CA MET A 122 10.56 5.68 11.51
C MET A 122 10.80 7.13 11.09
N SER A 123 11.41 7.93 11.98
CA SER A 123 11.84 9.26 11.60
C SER A 123 12.86 9.17 10.45
N ARG A 124 13.08 10.29 9.75
CA ARG A 124 14.13 10.33 8.72
C ARG A 124 15.51 10.06 9.31
N GLU A 125 15.75 10.42 10.57
CA GLU A 125 16.98 10.05 11.28
C GLU A 125 17.04 8.53 11.51
N ALA A 126 15.97 7.93 12.02
CA ALA A 126 15.89 6.49 12.22
C ALA A 126 15.97 5.67 10.91
N LEU A 127 15.57 6.26 9.79
CA LEU A 127 15.78 5.67 8.46
C LEU A 127 17.24 5.74 8.03
N ARG A 128 17.96 6.82 8.35
CA ARG A 128 19.37 7.03 7.97
C ARG A 128 20.38 6.28 8.84
N GLU A 129 20.00 5.95 10.07
CA GLU A 129 20.84 5.22 11.03
C GLU A 129 20.67 3.69 10.97
N ALA A 130 19.69 3.19 10.19
CA ALA A 130 19.42 1.77 9.98
C ALA A 130 20.13 1.24 8.73
#